data_AF-A0A2G9TCA8-F1
#
_entry.id   AF-A0A2G9TCA8-F1
#
_cell.length_a   1.000
_cell.length_b   1.000
_cell.length_c   1.000
_cell.angle_alpha   90.00
_cell.angle_beta   90.00
_cell.angle_gamma   90.00
#
_symmetry.space_group_name_H-M   'P 1'
#
loop_
_entity.id
_entity.type
_entity.pdbx_description
1 polymer ?
#
loop_
_entity_poly.entity_id
_entity_poly.type
_entity_poly.pdbx_seq_one_letter_code
_entity_poly.pdbx_strand_id
1 'polypeptide(L)' 'MFRYPLLLRLCVHCSEDWQKVAAKLIVTHLGTKLYLPTADPTDWSNEKAIPTPWDFQSRVLIM' A
#
# COMPACT_ATOMS: atom_id res chain seq x y z
N MET A 1 19.71 7.04 7.37
CA MET A 1 18.98 5.89 7.93
C MET A 1 18.04 5.37 6.85
N PHE A 2 18.30 4.18 6.29
CA PHE A 2 17.47 3.61 5.21
C PHE A 2 16.12 3.15 5.80
N ARG A 3 15.01 3.65 5.26
CA ARG A 3 13.65 3.34 5.73
C ARG A 3 12.96 2.41 4.74
N TYR A 4 13.07 1.11 4.97
CA TYR A 4 12.41 0.09 4.16
C TYR A 4 10.87 0.23 4.19
N PRO A 5 10.17 -0.29 3.16
CA PRO A 5 8.72 -0.34 3.13
C PRO A 5 8.15 -1.19 4.27
N LEU A 6 6.96 -0.81 4.74
CA LEU A 6 6.17 -1.60 5.67
C LEU A 6 5.15 -2.42 4.87
N LEU A 7 5.08 -3.73 5.13
CA LEU A 7 4.02 -4.59 4.61
C LEU A 7 2.96 -4.78 5.69
N LEU A 8 1.74 -4.31 5.43
CA LEU A 8 0.59 -4.47 6.31
C LEU A 8 -0.31 -5.57 5.76
N ARG A 9 -0.23 -6.76 6.35
CA ARG A 9 -1.10 -7.89 6.02
C ARG A 9 -2.43 -7.75 6.73
N LEU A 10 -3.53 -7.67 5.99
CA LEU A 10 -4.88 -7.52 6.58
C LEU A 10 -5.64 -8.85 6.56
N CYS A 11 -6.05 -9.32 7.73
CA CYS A 11 -7.01 -10.43 7.84
C CYS A 11 -8.43 -9.87 7.85
N VAL A 12 -9.10 -9.94 6.70
CA VAL A 12 -10.43 -9.34 6.52
C VAL A 12 -11.52 -10.33 6.97
N HIS A 13 -12.20 -10.00 8.06
CA HIS A 13 -13.32 -10.79 8.60
C HIS A 13 -14.60 -9.95 8.80
N CYS A 14 -14.61 -8.70 8.35
CA CYS A 14 -15.74 -7.80 8.47
C CYS A 14 -16.65 -7.82 7.24
N SER A 15 -17.91 -7.41 7.41
CA SER A 15 -18.86 -7.24 6.31
C SER A 15 -18.43 -6.13 5.34
N GLU A 16 -18.97 -6.13 4.13
CA GLU A 16 -18.60 -5.17 3.08
C GLU A 16 -18.74 -3.70 3.54
N ASP A 17 -19.78 -3.37 4.31
CA ASP A 17 -19.97 -2.02 4.84
C ASP A 17 -18.85 -1.60 5.79
N TRP A 18 -18.42 -2.51 6.67
CA TRP A 18 -17.31 -2.27 7.58
C TRP A 18 -15.95 -2.30 6.87
N GLN A 19 -15.81 -3.04 5.76
CA GLN A 19 -14.63 -2.96 4.90
C GLN A 19 -14.50 -1.56 4.28
N LYS A 20 -15.61 -0.95 3.83
CA LYS A 20 -15.61 0.44 3.32
C LYS A 20 -15.20 1.44 4.40
N VAL A 21 -15.67 1.26 5.64
CA VAL A 21 -15.25 2.09 6.78
C VAL A 21 -13.77 1.90 7.08
N ALA A 22 -13.29 0.66 7.12
CA ALA A 22 -11.88 0.35 7.36
C ALA A 22 -10.97 0.95 6.28
N ALA A 23 -11.34 0.83 5.00
CA ALA A 23 -10.62 1.44 3.88
C ALA A 23 -10.52 2.96 4.03
N LYS A 24 -11.62 3.63 4.41
CA LYS A 24 -11.60 5.08 4.68
C LYS A 24 -10.65 5.45 5.82
N LEU A 25 -10.67 4.69 6.92
CA LEU A 25 -9.77 4.92 8.06
C LEU A 25 -8.30 4.74 7.67
N ILE A 26 -7.99 3.68 6.94
CA ILE A 26 -6.64 3.37 6.45
C ILE A 26 -6.13 4.52 5.58
N VAL A 27 -6.92 4.95 4.59
CA VAL A 27 -6.54 6.07 3.70
C VAL A 27 -6.36 7.37 4.49
N THR A 28 -7.26 7.66 5.43
CA THR A 28 -7.22 8.90 6.23
C THR A 28 -6.00 8.95 7.15
N HIS A 29 -5.64 7.84 7.81
CA HIS A 29 -4.56 7.82 8.78
C HIS A 29 -3.18 7.58 8.17
N LEU A 30 -3.06 6.74 7.13
CA LEU A 30 -1.79 6.48 6.48
C LEU A 30 -1.45 7.56 5.44
N GLY A 31 -2.46 8.20 4.85
CA GLY A 31 -2.32 9.36 3.97
C GLY A 31 -1.28 9.11 2.88
N THR A 32 -0.30 10.02 2.78
CA THR A 32 0.77 9.95 1.78
C THR A 32 1.76 8.81 1.99
N LYS A 33 1.76 8.14 3.15
CA LYS A 33 2.61 6.95 3.36
C LYS A 33 2.00 5.71 2.75
N LEU A 34 0.68 5.67 2.53
CA LEU A 34 0.03 4.54 1.86
C LEU A 34 0.45 4.51 0.39
N TYR A 35 0.91 3.35 -0.07
CA TYR A 35 1.13 3.12 -1.49
C TYR A 35 -0.21 2.96 -2.21
N LEU A 36 -0.40 3.71 -3.30
CA LEU A 36 -1.57 3.64 -4.16
C LEU A 36 -1.08 3.46 -5.62
N PRO A 37 -1.43 2.33 -6.28
CA PRO A 37 -0.99 2.08 -7.65
C PRO A 37 -1.40 3.18 -8.65
N THR A 38 -2.54 3.84 -8.42
CA THR A 38 -3.02 4.94 -9.27
C THR A 38 -2.17 6.21 -9.21
N ALA A 39 -1.36 6.36 -8.16
CA ALA A 39 -0.48 7.51 -7.97
C ALA A 39 0.97 7.21 -8.43
N ASP A 40 1.25 5.97 -8.83
CA ASP A 40 2.57 5.54 -9.30
C ASP A 40 2.59 5.51 -10.83
N PRO A 41 3.49 6.26 -11.50
CA PRO A 41 3.65 6.20 -12.95
C PRO A 41 4.27 4.88 -13.44
N THR A 42 4.88 4.08 -12.55
CA THR A 42 5.52 2.82 -12.92
C THR A 42 4.50 1.70 -13.02
N ASP A 43 4.41 1.09 -14.22
CA ASP A 43 3.64 -0.13 -14.42
C ASP A 43 4.41 -1.35 -13.89
N TRP A 44 4.11 -1.72 -12.65
CA TRP A 44 4.65 -2.91 -11.99
C TRP A 44 4.10 -4.23 -12.54
N SER A 45 3.11 -4.19 -13.45
CA SER A 45 2.57 -5.38 -14.12
C SER A 45 3.46 -5.84 -15.28
N ASN A 46 4.40 -5.00 -15.70
CA ASN A 46 5.37 -5.31 -16.73
C ASN A 46 6.41 -6.31 -16.20
N GLU A 47 6.60 -7.45 -16.87
CA GLU A 47 7.56 -8.50 -16.47
C GLU A 47 9.02 -8.02 -16.35
N LYS A 48 9.35 -6.86 -16.94
CA LYS A 48 10.67 -6.23 -16.83
C LYS A 48 10.84 -5.33 -15.60
N ALA A 49 9.74 -4.94 -14.95
CA ALA A 49 9.78 -4.10 -13.76
C ALA A 49 9.94 -4.98 -12.51
N ILE A 50 11.17 -5.09 -12.00
CA ILE A 50 11.46 -5.83 -10.77
C ILE A 50 11.41 -4.84 -9.60
N PRO A 51 10.37 -4.87 -8.73
CA PRO A 51 10.28 -3.97 -7.60
C PRO A 51 11.41 -4.24 -6.60
N THR A 52 12.09 -3.18 -6.19
CA THR A 52 13.07 -3.23 -5.11
C THR A 52 12.51 -2.57 -3.85
N PRO A 53 13.02 -2.89 -2.65
CA PRO A 53 12.64 -2.19 -1.44
C PRO A 53 12.92 -0.68 -1.47
N TRP A 54 13.79 -0.23 -2.38
CA TRP A 54 14.10 1.19 -2.56
C TRP A 54 12.97 1.95 -3.24
N ASP A 55 12.25 1.31 -4.16
CA ASP A 55 11.15 1.93 -4.90
C ASP A 55 9.97 2.31 -3.99
N PHE A 56 9.82 1.59 -2.88
CA PHE A 56 8.75 1.80 -1.90
C PHE A 56 9.26 2.39 -0.58
N GLN A 57 10.36 3.14 -0.61
CA GLN A 57 10.96 3.68 0.60
C GLN A 57 9.96 4.53 1.41
N SER A 58 9.85 4.27 2.71
CA SER A 58 8.89 4.91 3.63
C SER A 58 7.40 4.79 3.23
N ARG A 59 7.06 3.81 2.38
CA ARG A 59 5.68 3.50 2.02
C ARG A 59 5.14 2.31 2.81
N VAL A 60 3.82 2.28 2.96
CA VAL A 60 3.05 1.16 3.51
C VAL A 60 2.31 0.51 2.37
N LEU A 61 2.56 -0.78 2.14
CA LEU A 61 1.82 -1.60 1.18
C LEU A 61 0.84 -2.50 1.92
N ILE A 62 -0.36 -2.64 1.37
CA ILE A 62 -1.39 -3.55 1.90
C ILE A 62 -1.32 -4.86 1.11
N MET A 63 -1.30 -5.98 1.82
CA MET A 63 -1.26 -7.35 1.29
C MET A 63 -2.37 -8.21 1.86
#